data_AF-A0A2P2NNX7-F1
#
_entry.id   AF-A0A2P2NNX7-F1
#
_cell.length_a   1.000
_cell.length_b   1.000
_cell.length_c   1.000
_cell.angle_alpha   90.00
_cell.angle_beta   90.00
_cell.angle_gamma   90.00
#
_symmetry.space_group_name_H-M   'P 1'
#
loop_
_entity.id
_entity.type
_entity.pdbx_description
1 polymer ?
#
loop_
_entity_poly.entity_id
_entity_poly.type
_entity_poly.pdbx_seq_one_letter_code
_entity_poly.pdbx_strand_id
1 'polypeptide(L)'
;MEKRMTSLQLDAFHSQYMLPSRLLLCLVKHHGIFYITNKAARGTVFLKEGYNSSNLKDKCPLLLFNDKFVALSGRRQINSSNDIPSSQFFT
;
A
#
# COMPACT_ATOMS: atom_id res chain seq x y z
N MET A 1 2.98 -7.07 -17.51
CA MET A 1 1.99 -7.75 -16.64
C MET A 1 1.07 -6.68 -16.09
N GLU A 2 -0.25 -6.85 -16.18
CA GLU A 2 -1.19 -5.87 -15.63
C GLU A 2 -1.19 -5.95 -14.10
N LYS A 3 -1.03 -4.82 -13.40
CA LYS A 3 -1.02 -4.74 -11.93
C LYS A 3 -2.44 -4.76 -11.34
N ARG A 4 -3.29 -5.70 -11.78
CA ARG A 4 -4.71 -5.78 -11.40
C ARG A 4 -5.14 -7.20 -11.05
N MET A 5 -6.13 -7.30 -10.17
CA MET A 5 -6.68 -8.55 -9.68
C MET A 5 -8.14 -8.35 -9.22
N THR A 6 -9.00 -9.35 -9.39
CA THR A 6 -10.37 -9.29 -8.83
C THR A 6 -10.35 -9.46 -7.31
N SER A 7 -11.31 -8.87 -6.61
CA SER A 7 -11.49 -9.05 -5.16
C SER A 7 -11.52 -10.54 -4.76
N LEU A 8 -12.22 -11.38 -5.54
CA LEU A 8 -12.27 -12.83 -5.31
C LEU A 8 -10.90 -13.52 -5.42
N GLN A 9 -10.11 -13.16 -6.44
CA GLN A 9 -8.74 -13.67 -6.58
C GLN A 9 -7.86 -13.22 -5.42
N LEU A 10 -8.05 -12.00 -4.93
CA LEU A 10 -7.30 -11.48 -3.80
C LEU A 10 -7.66 -12.17 -2.48
N ASP A 11 -8.95 -12.45 -2.27
CA ASP A 11 -9.43 -13.21 -1.11
C ASP A 11 -8.89 -14.66 -1.11
N ALA A 12 -8.64 -15.26 -2.27
CA ALA A 12 -8.04 -16.60 -2.37
C ALA A 12 -6.61 -16.67 -1.77
N PHE A 13 -5.90 -15.55 -1.69
CA PHE A 13 -4.56 -15.46 -1.10
C PHE A 13 -4.58 -15.28 0.43
N HIS A 14 -5.76 -15.13 1.03
CA HIS A 14 -5.91 -14.83 2.46
C HIS A 14 -5.19 -15.84 3.36
N SER A 15 -5.37 -17.14 3.09
CA SER A 15 -4.74 -18.22 3.86
C SER A 15 -3.25 -18.39 3.56
N GLN A 16 -2.83 -18.20 2.31
CA GLN A 16 -1.42 -18.36 1.91
C GLN A 16 -0.50 -17.31 2.52
N TYR A 17 -1.01 -16.09 2.71
CA TYR A 17 -0.21 -14.96 3.17
C TYR A 17 -0.63 -14.45 4.55
N MET A 18 -1.45 -15.20 5.29
CA MET A 18 -1.98 -14.81 6.61
C MET A 18 -2.56 -13.40 6.62
N LEU A 19 -3.27 -13.04 5.54
CA LEU A 19 -3.81 -11.70 5.39
C LEU A 19 -4.95 -11.47 6.40
N PRO A 20 -5.36 -10.22 6.66
CA PRO A 20 -6.51 -9.95 7.51
C PRO A 20 -7.81 -10.47 6.88
N SER A 21 -8.73 -11.04 7.67
CA SER A 21 -10.05 -11.50 7.19
C SER A 21 -10.90 -10.38 6.58
N ARG A 22 -10.53 -9.12 6.85
CA ARG A 22 -11.10 -7.91 6.25
C ARG A 22 -10.10 -7.24 5.32
N LEU A 23 -9.44 -8.02 4.46
CA LEU A 23 -8.41 -7.54 3.55
C LEU A 23 -8.90 -6.37 2.68
N LEU A 24 -10.08 -6.50 2.07
CA LEU A 24 -10.65 -5.42 1.26
C LEU A 24 -10.82 -4.10 2.04
N LEU A 25 -11.23 -4.16 3.30
CA LEU A 25 -11.32 -2.99 4.18
C LEU A 25 -9.95 -2.38 4.46
N CYS A 26 -8.92 -3.21 4.64
CA CYS A 26 -7.54 -2.77 4.79
C CYS A 26 -7.06 -1.99 3.55
N LEU A 27 -7.32 -2.52 2.35
CA LEU A 27 -6.93 -1.87 1.10
C LEU A 27 -7.63 -0.52 0.90
N VAL A 28 -8.91 -0.40 1.29
CA VAL A 28 -9.64 0.88 1.27
C VAL A 28 -8.99 1.91 2.20
N LYS A 29 -8.55 1.49 3.40
CA LYS A 29 -7.82 2.38 4.33
C LYS A 29 -6.49 2.84 3.74
N HIS A 30 -5.82 2.01 2.94
CA HIS A 30 -4.53 2.29 2.32
C HIS A 30 -4.64 2.66 0.83
N HIS A 31 -5.51 3.63 0.53
CA HIS A 31 -5.76 4.15 -0.82
C HIS A 31 -4.52 4.77 -1.51
N GLY A 32 -3.41 5.01 -0.81
CA GLY A 32 -2.14 5.40 -1.41
C GLY A 32 -1.42 4.26 -2.13
N ILE A 33 -1.70 3.01 -1.75
CA ILE A 33 -1.07 1.79 -2.31
C ILE A 33 -2.00 1.15 -3.34
N PHE A 34 -3.30 1.07 -3.02
CA PHE A 34 -4.29 0.38 -3.83
C PHE A 34 -5.35 1.33 -4.39
N TYR A 35 -5.83 1.01 -5.59
CA TYR A 35 -7.04 1.57 -6.17
C TYR A 35 -8.08 0.46 -6.30
N ILE A 36 -9.29 0.69 -5.81
CA ILE A 36 -10.39 -0.26 -5.90
C ILE A 36 -11.49 0.37 -6.73
N THR A 37 -11.96 -0.34 -7.75
CA THR A 37 -13.11 0.05 -8.55
C THR A 37 -14.19 -1.03 -8.46
N ASN A 38 -15.44 -0.61 -8.42
CA ASN A 38 -16.61 -1.50 -8.49
C ASN A 38 -17.33 -1.36 -9.85
N LYS A 39 -16.56 -1.10 -10.91
CA LYS A 39 -17.11 -1.02 -12.26
C LYS A 39 -17.35 -2.46 -12.76
N ALA A 40 -18.62 -2.79 -13.01
CA ALA A 40 -19.17 -4.15 -13.11
C ALA A 40 -19.29 -4.83 -11.74
N ALA A 41 -20.24 -5.75 -11.59
CA ALA A 41 -20.73 -6.33 -10.32
C ALA A 41 -19.69 -6.99 -9.38
N ARG A 42 -18.39 -6.93 -9.70
CA ARG A 42 -17.28 -7.46 -8.93
C ARG A 42 -16.22 -6.37 -8.75
N GLY A 43 -15.82 -6.15 -7.50
CA GLY A 43 -14.73 -5.23 -7.19
C GLY A 43 -13.41 -5.70 -7.83
N THR A 44 -12.69 -4.78 -8.47
CA THR A 44 -11.34 -4.99 -9.00
C THR A 44 -10.35 -4.14 -8.20
N VAL A 45 -9.25 -4.75 -7.79
CA VAL A 45 -8.16 -4.13 -7.05
C VAL A 45 -6.97 -3.93 -7.99
N PHE A 46 -6.38 -2.74 -7.94
CA PHE A 46 -5.20 -2.34 -8.69
C PHE A 46 -4.12 -1.91 -7.70
N LEU A 47 -2.89 -2.39 -7.91
CA LEU A 47 -1.73 -1.83 -7.23
C LEU A 47 -1.33 -0.55 -7.98
N LYS A 48 -1.39 0.60 -7.31
CA LYS A 48 -1.09 1.88 -7.94
C LYS A 48 0.37 1.95 -8.39
N GLU A 49 1.28 1.44 -7.57
CA GLU A 49 2.72 1.61 -7.75
C GLU A 49 3.51 0.44 -7.19
N GLY A 50 4.72 0.22 -7.71
CA GLY A 50 5.60 -0.86 -7.26
C GLY A 50 6.25 -0.55 -5.92
N TYR A 51 6.08 -1.43 -4.94
CA TYR A 51 6.81 -1.40 -3.66
C TYR A 51 7.91 -2.47 -3.67
N ASN A 52 9.08 -2.12 -3.16
CA ASN A 52 10.13 -3.06 -2.76
C ASN A 52 10.29 -2.97 -1.24
N SER A 53 9.89 -4.02 -0.53
CA SER A 53 9.67 -4.00 0.92
C SER A 53 8.73 -2.84 1.29
N SER A 54 9.11 -1.98 2.24
CA SER A 54 8.34 -0.79 2.63
C SER A 54 8.60 0.43 1.74
N ASN A 55 9.45 0.32 0.71
CA ASN A 55 9.86 1.45 -0.12
C ASN A 55 9.16 1.46 -1.47
N LEU A 56 8.50 2.57 -1.77
CA LEU A 56 7.86 2.82 -3.05
C LEU A 56 8.91 3.13 -4.13
N LYS A 57 9.04 2.24 -5.14
CA LYS A 57 10.07 2.33 -6.17
C LYS A 57 9.63 3.15 -7.38
N ASP A 58 8.41 2.90 -7.85
CA ASP A 58 7.92 3.50 -9.10
C ASP A 58 6.88 4.58 -8.81
N LYS A 59 7.31 5.66 -8.16
CA LYS A 59 6.42 6.80 -7.81
C LYS A 59 5.83 7.42 -9.07
N CYS A 60 4.51 7.59 -9.12
CA CYS A 60 3.87 8.33 -10.19
C CYS A 60 4.19 9.84 -10.06
N PRO A 61 4.01 10.63 -11.14
CA PRO A 61 4.32 12.06 -11.14
C PRO A 61 3.65 12.85 -10.01
N LEU A 62 2.42 12.47 -9.61
CA LEU A 62 1.69 13.12 -8.52
C LEU A 62 2.35 12.91 -7.16
N LEU A 63 2.87 11.71 -6.87
CA LEU A 63 3.57 11.45 -5.63
C LEU A 63 4.94 12.11 -5.61
N LEU A 64 5.66 12.14 -6.74
CA LEU A 64 6.91 12.89 -6.87
C LEU A 64 6.71 14.40 -6.61
N PHE A 65 5.59 14.96 -7.09
CA PHE A 65 5.23 16.34 -6.78
C PHE A 65 4.91 16.53 -5.30
N ASN A 66 4.13 15.61 -4.71
CA ASN A 66 3.80 15.66 -3.29
C ASN A 66 5.06 15.61 -2.41
N ASP A 67 6.02 14.73 -2.71
CA ASP A 67 7.29 14.65 -2.00
C ASP A 67 8.02 16.01 -1.99
N LYS A 68 8.11 16.66 -3.17
CA LYS A 68 8.74 17.99 -3.30
C LYS A 68 7.98 19.06 -2.51
N PHE A 69 6.66 19.05 -2.61
CA PHE A 69 5.81 19.99 -1.89
C PHE A 69 5.95 19.84 -0.37
N VAL A 70 5.93 18.60 0.15
CA VAL A 70 6.13 18.30 1.56
C VAL A 70 7.52 18.74 2.02
N ALA A 71 8.56 18.46 1.23
CA ALA A 71 9.93 18.90 1.54
C ALA A 71 10.06 20.42 1.68
N LEU A 72 9.33 21.19 0.86
CA LEU A 72 9.29 22.66 0.95
C LEU A 72 8.45 23.17 2.13
N SER A 73 7.52 22.36 2.64
CA SER A 73 6.63 22.74 3.74
C SER A 73 7.28 22.72 5.13
N GLY A 74 8.55 22.31 5.23
CA GLY A 74 9.26 22.14 6.51
C GLY A 74 8.79 20.95 7.35
N ARG A 75 7.78 20.20 6.88
CA ARG A 75 7.36 18.92 7.49
C ARG A 75 8.37 17.84 7.11
N ARG A 76 8.92 17.11 8.09
CA ARG A 76 9.75 15.93 7.80
C ARG A 76 8.90 14.90 7.06
N GLN A 77 9.51 14.23 6.08
CA GLN A 77 8.89 13.08 5.41
C GLN A 77 8.40 12.08 6.46
N ILE A 78 7.12 11.75 6.40
CA ILE A 78 6.54 10.68 7.21
C ILE A 78 6.74 9.40 6.39
N ASN A 79 7.91 8.77 6.52
CA ASN A 79 8.06 7.40 6.06
C ASN A 79 7.14 6.55 6.95
N SER A 80 6.06 5.99 6.38
CA SER A 80 5.15 5.10 7.11
C SER A 80 5.74 3.70 7.28
N SER A 81 7.01 3.64 7.70
CA SER A 81 7.63 2.45 8.25
C SER A 81 7.77 2.75 9.72
N ASN A 82 6.95 2.14 10.56
CA ASN A 82 7.29 2.05 11.98
C ASN A 82 8.56 1.20 12.05
N ASP A 83 9.72 1.84 11.94
CA ASP A 83 10.97 1.25 12.38
C ASP A 83 10.87 1.14 13.90
N ILE A 84 10.29 0.04 14.37
CA ILE A 84 10.43 -0.36 15.77
C ILE A 84 11.93 -0.51 15.98
N PRO A 85 12.57 0.28 16.87
CA PRO A 85 13.98 0.09 17.15
C PRO A 85 14.15 -1.32 17.70
N SER A 86 14.90 -2.14 16.96
CA SER A 86 15.41 -3.43 17.42
C SER A 86 16.45 -3.19 18.53
N SER A 87 16.01 -2.69 19.68
CA SER A 87 16.87 -2.58 20.84
C SER A 87 16.09 -2.93 22.10
N GLN A 88 16.60 -3.97 22.77
CA GLN A 88 16.30 -4.42 24.14
C GLN A 88 15.25 -5.54 24.28
N PHE A 89 15.62 -6.73 23.78
CA PHE A 89 15.44 -7.96 24.57
C PHE A 89 16.80 -8.41 25.07
N PHE A 90 17.24 -7.82 26.18
CA PHE A 90 18.17 -8.44 27.11
C PHE A 90 17.58 -8.19 28.50
N THR A 91 16.91 -9.19 29.06
CA THR A 91 17.26 -9.85 30.33
C THR A 91 16.42 -11.12 30.42
#